data_AF-A0A3F2RT97-F1
#
_entry.id   AF-A0A3F2RT97-F1
#
_cell.length_a   1.000
_cell.length_b   1.000
_cell.length_c   1.000
_cell.angle_alpha   90.00
_cell.angle_beta   90.00
_cell.angle_gamma   90.00
#
_symmetry.space_group_name_H-M   'P 1'
#
loop_
_entity.id
_entity.type
_entity.pdbx_description
1 polymer ?
#
loop_
_entity_poly.entity_id
_entity_poly.type
_entity_poly.pdbx_seq_one_letter_code
_entity_poly.pdbx_strand_id
1 'polypeptide(L)'
;MDIGHVLLRDAQYVWRERTAVLEKDAVVLRPPPSAWQAAVAAVGQPKKKQKPKPRLKTKSSKLRTKTKTSLPAEVLPLDGSLSCEAVVVSSAHMHSVKLQDLRSGREFLVDVTTKGKRQMWVDLFSSARGRVNITGSWRRKLQSLSTEKGETTVAEVRTLTLLDLQQAVEMLIAATETETVAVCGYDVESILLGDGSAADFTETQAVEIAQRLVEEGVLIPFCCSNDGDADMAFQLNPTVRRGSAMNLTSQDCATIALTRTEEAEVHSFRLAIAQAAHVPVGETCVFSDEYLFSVLRVKNRSFSYAVTKMARIVEWRRSYDVEAIKWDDVKSQLTSGNMYWYGYDFENRPILWVRAKLKDWSTMSNRRAVEVRAHVYLLELGCRRFMPPGCTTYTIVTDSAGLGVTQVDIRLMRGLLDVCVANFPDRIGLVHAGPLTRFLKYIISWLWPFLPVRLRSKVSLMHDCAAELSKYMKAELIPLHMGGAAMHNLCEPSEPPTGVGDAMDITYMIDQQKRFMEELKIC
;
A
#
# COMPACT_ATOMS: atom_id res chain seq x y z
N MET A 1 -5.61 -11.99 44.77
CA MET A 1 -4.78 -12.88 43.93
C MET A 1 -3.45 -12.20 43.68
N ASP A 2 -2.30 -12.83 43.95
CA ASP A 2 -0.98 -12.19 43.75
C ASP A 2 -0.65 -12.11 42.26
N ILE A 3 -0.42 -10.88 41.79
CA ILE A 3 -0.16 -10.59 40.39
C ILE A 3 1.36 -10.50 40.13
N GLY A 4 2.16 -10.15 41.15
CA GLY A 4 3.62 -10.16 41.11
C GLY A 4 4.25 -8.76 41.17
N HIS A 5 5.53 -8.69 40.83
CA HIS A 5 6.29 -7.44 40.79
C HIS A 5 6.03 -6.64 39.51
N VAL A 6 5.92 -5.33 39.62
CA VAL A 6 5.69 -4.40 38.51
C VAL A 6 6.64 -3.21 38.64
N LEU A 7 7.22 -2.76 37.53
CA LEU A 7 7.99 -1.52 37.49
C LEU A 7 7.04 -0.39 37.08
N LEU A 8 7.02 0.68 37.88
CA LEU A 8 6.25 1.89 37.64
C LEU A 8 7.20 3.07 37.48
N ARG A 9 6.90 3.94 36.52
CA ARG A 9 7.64 5.19 36.32
C ARG A 9 6.97 6.31 37.09
N ASP A 10 7.68 6.94 38.01
CA ASP A 10 7.13 8.10 38.74
C ASP A 10 7.17 9.39 37.91
N ALA A 11 6.55 10.45 38.41
CA ALA A 11 6.49 11.76 37.75
C ALA A 11 7.86 12.43 37.54
N GLN A 12 8.92 11.89 38.15
CA GLN A 12 10.31 12.32 37.97
C GLN A 12 11.07 11.44 36.98
N TYR A 13 10.34 10.60 36.23
CA TYR A 13 10.85 9.64 35.26
C TYR A 13 11.72 8.53 35.84
N VAL A 14 11.66 8.27 37.15
CA VAL A 14 12.41 7.19 37.81
C VAL A 14 11.57 5.93 37.91
N TRP A 15 12.15 4.81 37.50
CA TRP A 15 11.52 3.49 37.58
C TRP A 15 11.62 2.91 38.98
N ARG A 16 10.50 2.43 39.52
CA ARG A 16 10.41 1.82 40.85
C ARG A 16 9.62 0.53 40.81
N GLU A 17 10.17 -0.52 41.42
CA GLU A 17 9.49 -1.81 41.56
C GLU A 17 8.46 -1.79 42.71
N ARG A 18 7.30 -2.38 42.48
CA ARG A 18 6.18 -2.54 43.41
C ARG A 18 5.59 -3.95 43.30
N THR A 19 4.86 -4.40 44.31
CA THR A 19 4.13 -5.68 44.25
C THR A 19 2.64 -5.39 44.07
N ALA A 20 2.03 -5.95 43.03
CA ALA A 20 0.63 -5.77 42.70
C ALA A 20 -0.20 -6.99 43.12
N VAL A 21 -1.35 -6.73 43.74
CA VAL A 21 -2.28 -7.78 44.18
C VAL A 21 -3.70 -7.41 43.76
N LEU A 22 -4.44 -8.37 43.23
CA LEU A 22 -5.86 -8.21 42.89
C LEU A 22 -6.72 -8.45 44.12
N GLU A 23 -7.51 -7.45 44.53
CA GLU A 23 -8.47 -7.56 45.62
C GLU A 23 -9.87 -7.17 45.10
N LYS A 24 -10.76 -8.16 44.98
CA LYS A 24 -12.11 -8.04 44.41
C LYS A 24 -12.10 -7.33 43.04
N ASP A 25 -12.47 -6.06 43.00
CA ASP A 25 -12.64 -5.25 41.79
C ASP A 25 -11.57 -4.14 41.68
N ALA A 26 -10.45 -4.29 42.39
CA ALA A 26 -9.35 -3.33 42.33
C ALA A 26 -7.98 -4.02 42.35
N VAL A 27 -7.02 -3.36 41.69
CA VAL A 27 -5.61 -3.70 41.79
C VAL A 27 -4.98 -2.83 42.85
N VAL A 28 -4.37 -3.45 43.86
CA VAL A 28 -3.74 -2.78 44.98
C VAL A 28 -2.22 -2.90 44.85
N LEU A 29 -1.55 -1.75 44.74
CA LEU A 29 -0.09 -1.68 44.72
C LEU A 29 0.44 -1.57 46.14
N ARG A 30 1.15 -2.60 46.58
CA ARG A 30 1.71 -2.63 47.93
C ARG A 30 2.87 -1.63 48.04
N PRO A 31 2.98 -0.92 49.18
CA PRO A 31 4.12 -0.05 49.44
C PRO A 31 5.42 -0.87 49.42
N PRO A 32 6.55 -0.25 49.03
CA PRO A 32 7.83 -0.94 48.98
C PRO A 32 8.18 -1.51 50.36
N PRO A 33 8.81 -2.70 50.44
CA PRO A 33 9.27 -3.23 51.70
C PRO A 33 10.22 -2.22 52.34
N SER A 34 10.02 -1.94 53.62
CA SER A 34 10.97 -1.10 54.37
C SER A 34 12.37 -1.72 54.34
N ALA A 35 13.42 -0.91 54.46
CA ALA A 35 14.81 -1.40 54.45
C ALA A 35 15.06 -2.58 55.40
N TRP A 36 14.34 -2.63 56.53
CA TRP A 36 14.34 -3.75 57.47
C TRP A 36 13.73 -5.04 56.89
N GLN A 37 12.60 -4.96 56.20
CA GLN A 37 11.93 -6.11 55.58
C GLN A 37 12.73 -6.67 54.40
N ALA A 38 13.37 -5.80 53.61
CA ALA A 38 14.28 -6.22 52.54
C ALA A 38 15.53 -6.95 53.09
N ALA A 39 16.09 -6.46 54.20
CA ALA A 39 17.23 -7.09 54.86
C ALA A 39 16.88 -8.49 55.45
N VAL A 40 15.69 -8.66 56.02
CA VAL A 40 15.23 -9.96 56.55
C VAL A 40 15.01 -10.99 55.43
N ALA A 41 14.50 -10.56 54.26
CA ALA A 41 14.33 -11.43 53.10
C ALA A 41 15.68 -11.87 52.48
N ALA A 42 16.68 -10.99 52.46
CA ALA A 42 18.02 -11.30 51.94
C ALA A 42 18.81 -12.27 52.84
N VAL A 43 18.51 -12.31 54.15
CA VAL A 43 19.17 -13.21 55.12
C VAL A 43 18.48 -14.59 55.19
N GLY A 44 17.32 -14.74 54.55
CA GLY A 44 16.41 -15.87 54.70
C GLY A 44 16.51 -17.01 53.68
N GLN A 45 17.70 -17.43 53.22
CA GLN A 45 17.89 -18.78 52.65
C GLN A 45 19.30 -19.35 52.94
N PRO A 46 19.45 -20.25 53.92
CA PRO A 46 20.67 -21.02 54.09
C PRO A 46 20.70 -22.24 53.16
N LYS A 47 21.83 -22.43 52.46
CA LYS A 47 22.18 -23.67 51.76
C LYS A 47 22.07 -24.86 52.73
N LYS A 48 21.27 -25.87 52.39
CA LYS A 48 21.27 -27.18 53.08
C LYS A 48 22.66 -27.84 52.94
N LYS A 49 23.49 -27.76 53.99
CA LYS A 49 24.37 -28.87 54.41
C LYS A 49 24.27 -29.03 55.93
N GLN A 50 23.78 -30.21 56.32
CA GLN A 50 23.90 -30.97 57.58
C GLN A 50 23.84 -30.27 58.97
N LYS A 51 22.91 -30.79 59.79
CA LYS A 51 22.69 -30.68 61.26
C LYS A 51 23.98 -30.89 62.09
N PRO A 52 24.10 -30.43 63.37
CA PRO A 52 23.11 -30.62 64.46
C PRO A 52 22.83 -29.44 65.44
N LYS A 53 21.82 -29.67 66.30
CA LYS A 53 21.23 -28.86 67.41
C LYS A 53 22.28 -28.47 68.51
N PRO A 54 21.99 -27.73 69.63
CA PRO A 54 20.70 -27.26 70.20
C PRO A 54 20.69 -25.87 70.91
N ARG A 55 19.57 -25.54 71.59
CA ARG A 55 19.38 -24.59 72.72
C ARG A 55 19.37 -23.09 72.39
N LEU A 56 18.75 -22.20 73.16
CA LEU A 56 17.54 -22.20 73.99
C LEU A 56 17.38 -20.70 74.36
N LYS A 57 16.13 -20.21 74.42
CA LYS A 57 15.67 -19.16 75.36
C LYS A 57 16.16 -17.71 75.21
N THR A 58 15.16 -16.84 74.94
CA THR A 58 14.79 -15.58 75.65
C THR A 58 15.80 -14.42 75.66
N LYS A 59 15.46 -13.14 75.70
CA LYS A 59 14.21 -12.42 76.00
C LYS A 59 14.42 -10.95 75.56
N SER A 60 13.31 -10.33 75.17
CA SER A 60 12.94 -8.92 75.32
C SER A 60 14.02 -7.82 75.37
N SER A 61 13.86 -6.83 74.48
CA SER A 61 13.65 -5.47 74.98
C SER A 61 12.69 -4.71 74.07
N LYS A 62 11.73 -4.05 74.73
CA LYS A 62 10.63 -3.28 74.15
C LYS A 62 11.17 -2.08 73.37
N LEU A 63 10.72 -1.91 72.14
CA LEU A 63 10.67 -0.59 71.51
C LEU A 63 9.31 -0.38 70.86
N ARG A 64 8.45 0.33 71.60
CA ARG A 64 7.49 1.33 71.12
C ARG A 64 6.83 1.00 69.76
N THR A 65 5.64 0.39 69.79
CA THR A 65 4.70 0.38 68.67
C THR A 65 4.30 1.83 68.36
N LYS A 66 5.13 2.53 67.57
CA LYS A 66 4.66 3.63 66.75
C LYS A 66 3.74 3.01 65.72
N THR A 67 2.46 3.36 65.77
CA THR A 67 1.51 3.20 64.67
C THR A 67 2.15 3.85 63.46
N LYS A 68 2.84 3.04 62.65
CA LYS A 68 3.51 3.49 61.44
C LYS A 68 2.38 3.62 60.44
N THR A 69 1.87 4.83 60.27
CA THR A 69 0.96 5.19 59.19
C THR A 69 1.63 4.73 57.91
N SER A 70 1.24 3.55 57.42
CA SER A 70 1.70 3.06 56.13
C SER A 70 1.21 4.05 55.10
N LEU A 71 2.11 4.48 54.20
CA LEU A 71 1.73 5.24 53.01
C LEU A 71 0.50 4.58 52.37
N PRO A 72 -0.55 5.34 52.02
CA PRO A 72 -1.75 4.76 51.46
C PRO A 72 -1.37 3.95 50.22
N ALA A 73 -1.74 2.67 50.23
CA ALA A 73 -1.57 1.83 49.05
C ALA A 73 -2.37 2.47 47.90
N GLU A 74 -1.76 2.56 46.73
CA GLU A 74 -2.43 3.11 45.56
C GLU A 74 -3.37 2.03 45.01
N VAL A 75 -4.65 2.39 44.90
CA VAL A 75 -5.73 1.49 44.48
C VAL A 75 -6.20 1.92 43.10
N LEU A 76 -6.13 1.00 42.15
CA LEU A 76 -6.58 1.20 40.78
C LEU A 76 -7.93 0.47 40.60
N PRO A 77 -9.05 1.21 40.47
CA PRO A 77 -10.37 0.59 40.31
C PRO A 77 -10.51 -0.03 38.91
N LEU A 78 -11.15 -1.21 38.84
CA LEU A 78 -11.42 -1.94 37.59
C LEU A 78 -12.84 -1.65 37.06
N ASP A 79 -13.35 -0.45 37.33
CA ASP A 79 -14.70 0.00 36.96
C ASP A 79 -14.77 0.57 35.54
N GLY A 80 -13.72 0.38 34.74
CA GLY A 80 -13.61 0.91 33.38
C GLY A 80 -13.09 2.34 33.30
N SER A 81 -12.68 2.95 34.41
CA SER A 81 -12.11 4.31 34.41
C SER A 81 -10.65 4.40 33.97
N LEU A 82 -10.00 3.28 33.63
CA LEU A 82 -8.63 3.24 33.13
C LEU A 82 -8.62 2.79 31.66
N SER A 83 -7.93 3.54 30.80
CA SER A 83 -7.55 3.08 29.46
C SER A 83 -6.19 2.36 29.53
N CYS A 84 -5.95 1.47 28.57
CA CYS A 84 -4.80 0.60 28.53
C CYS A 84 -4.25 0.52 27.11
N GLU A 85 -2.97 0.83 26.94
CA GLU A 85 -2.23 0.80 25.68
C GLU A 85 -1.01 -0.13 25.86
N ALA A 86 -0.94 -1.21 25.08
CA ALA A 86 0.15 -2.17 25.18
C ALA A 86 1.39 -1.67 24.44
N VAL A 87 2.56 -1.67 25.09
CA VAL A 87 3.81 -1.22 24.49
C VAL A 87 4.68 -2.45 24.18
N VAL A 88 4.84 -2.75 22.88
CA VAL A 88 5.68 -3.84 22.38
C VAL A 88 7.11 -3.35 22.21
N VAL A 89 8.07 -3.91 22.96
CA VAL A 89 9.47 -3.43 22.95
C VAL A 89 10.44 -4.37 22.20
N SER A 90 9.96 -5.51 21.66
CA SER A 90 10.69 -6.25 20.61
C SER A 90 9.78 -7.20 19.84
N SER A 91 10.23 -7.63 18.66
CA SER A 91 9.48 -8.49 17.71
C SER A 91 9.08 -9.86 18.24
N ALA A 92 9.50 -10.26 19.45
CA ALA A 92 9.16 -11.55 20.02
C ALA A 92 8.17 -11.49 21.21
N HIS A 93 8.14 -10.44 22.03
CA HIS A 93 7.28 -10.39 23.23
C HIS A 93 6.97 -8.93 23.66
N MET A 94 5.73 -8.64 24.10
CA MET A 94 5.39 -7.35 24.75
C MET A 94 5.76 -7.38 26.23
N HIS A 95 6.36 -6.29 26.69
CA HIS A 95 7.00 -6.22 28.00
C HIS A 95 6.40 -5.15 28.89
N SER A 96 5.64 -4.18 28.36
CA SER A 96 5.04 -3.13 29.18
C SER A 96 3.65 -2.74 28.69
N VAL A 97 2.84 -2.21 29.61
CA VAL A 97 1.48 -1.76 29.40
C VAL A 97 1.34 -0.38 30.02
N LYS A 98 0.97 0.60 29.21
CA LYS A 98 0.68 1.96 29.67
C LYS A 98 -0.80 2.03 30.02
N LEU A 99 -1.11 2.36 31.27
CA LEU A 99 -2.46 2.62 31.75
C LEU A 99 -2.64 4.12 31.92
N GLN A 100 -3.80 4.65 31.59
CA GLN A 100 -4.14 6.03 31.86
C GLN A 100 -5.50 6.10 32.55
N ASP A 101 -5.55 6.78 33.69
CA ASP A 101 -6.81 7.08 34.35
C ASP A 101 -7.56 8.15 33.56
N LEU A 102 -8.71 7.78 33.03
CA LEU A 102 -9.54 8.64 32.19
C LEU A 102 -10.18 9.79 32.99
N ARG A 103 -10.33 9.66 34.31
CA ARG A 103 -10.90 10.72 35.15
C ARG A 103 -9.85 11.73 35.59
N SER A 104 -8.64 11.27 35.91
CA SER A 104 -7.57 12.15 36.42
C SER A 104 -6.49 12.49 35.39
N GLY A 105 -6.47 11.82 34.24
CA GLY A 105 -5.44 11.93 33.21
C GLY A 105 -4.09 11.31 33.57
N ARG A 106 -3.96 10.68 34.75
CA ARG A 106 -2.69 10.14 35.24
C ARG A 106 -2.29 8.89 34.47
N GLU A 107 -1.03 8.85 34.05
CA GLU A 107 -0.46 7.73 33.31
C GLU A 107 0.41 6.84 34.20
N PHE A 108 0.30 5.53 34.02
CA PHE A 108 1.07 4.50 34.72
C PHE A 108 1.66 3.57 33.69
N LEU A 109 2.99 3.47 33.61
CA LEU A 109 3.64 2.50 32.74
C LEU A 109 4.02 1.27 33.56
N VAL A 110 3.41 0.13 33.24
CA VAL A 110 3.52 -1.13 33.97
C VAL A 110 4.36 -2.11 33.16
N ASP A 111 5.57 -2.41 33.62
CA ASP A 111 6.38 -3.48 33.02
C ASP A 111 5.88 -4.86 33.49
N VAL A 112 5.51 -5.72 32.54
CA VAL A 112 4.91 -7.05 32.70
C VAL A 112 5.93 -8.18 32.56
N THR A 113 7.23 -7.89 32.71
CA THR A 113 8.34 -8.88 32.68
C THR A 113 8.29 -9.94 33.78
N THR A 114 7.24 -9.99 34.60
CA THR A 114 7.02 -11.08 35.55
C THR A 114 6.76 -12.40 34.84
N LYS A 115 7.53 -13.42 35.22
CA LYS A 115 7.37 -14.80 34.77
C LYS A 115 5.98 -15.33 35.15
N GLY A 116 5.01 -15.21 34.24
CA GLY A 116 3.90 -16.16 34.14
C GLY A 116 2.45 -15.66 34.25
N LYS A 117 2.14 -14.35 34.25
CA LYS A 117 0.72 -13.89 34.30
C LYS A 117 0.39 -12.68 33.42
N ARG A 118 1.10 -12.52 32.29
CA ARG A 118 0.92 -11.39 31.37
C ARG A 118 -0.48 -11.33 30.75
N GLN A 119 -1.04 -12.47 30.34
CA GLN A 119 -2.38 -12.53 29.74
C GLN A 119 -3.48 -12.09 30.72
N MET A 120 -3.29 -12.36 32.01
CA MET A 120 -4.26 -11.99 33.06
C MET A 120 -4.42 -10.48 33.20
N TRP A 121 -3.35 -9.69 33.03
CA TRP A 121 -3.44 -8.23 33.04
C TRP A 121 -4.20 -7.71 31.83
N VAL A 122 -3.92 -8.26 30.66
CA VAL A 122 -4.56 -7.88 29.39
C VAL A 122 -6.06 -8.17 29.48
N ASP A 123 -6.44 -9.40 29.85
CA ASP A 123 -7.85 -9.82 29.91
C ASP A 123 -8.64 -9.02 30.95
N LEU A 124 -8.03 -8.73 32.11
CA LEU A 124 -8.64 -7.97 33.19
C LEU A 124 -8.98 -6.54 32.76
N PHE A 125 -8.03 -5.84 32.10
CA PHE A 125 -8.24 -4.47 31.65
C PHE A 125 -9.12 -4.37 30.40
N SER A 126 -9.00 -5.33 29.47
CA SER A 126 -9.92 -5.43 28.32
C SER A 126 -11.37 -5.64 28.77
N SER A 127 -11.59 -6.47 29.80
CA SER A 127 -12.93 -6.69 30.37
C SER A 127 -13.50 -5.45 31.04
N ALA A 128 -12.66 -4.60 31.64
CA ALA A 128 -13.09 -3.32 32.23
C ALA A 128 -13.52 -2.31 31.15
N ARG A 129 -12.84 -2.28 30.00
CA ARG A 129 -13.21 -1.45 28.83
C ARG A 129 -14.57 -1.86 28.25
N GLY A 130 -14.84 -3.17 28.19
CA GLY A 130 -16.10 -3.72 27.70
C GLY A 130 -17.34 -3.29 28.49
N ARG A 131 -17.20 -2.92 29.78
CA ARG A 131 -18.32 -2.44 30.60
C ARG A 131 -18.71 -0.98 30.34
N VAL A 132 -17.82 -0.16 29.75
CA VAL A 132 -18.08 1.26 29.45
C VAL A 132 -18.91 1.42 28.17
N ASN A 133 -18.75 0.52 27.19
CA ASN A 133 -19.44 0.60 25.90
C ASN A 133 -20.94 0.23 25.92
N ILE A 134 -21.50 -0.11 27.09
CA ILE A 134 -22.94 -0.44 27.24
C ILE A 134 -23.80 0.83 27.49
N THR A 135 -23.22 2.01 27.73
CA THR A 135 -24.01 3.22 28.00
C THR A 135 -23.43 4.51 27.38
N GLY A 136 -23.92 4.87 26.18
CA GLY A 136 -23.96 6.25 25.63
C GLY A 136 -22.88 6.59 24.58
N SER A 137 -23.12 7.38 23.54
CA SER A 137 -24.30 8.12 23.07
C SER A 137 -23.94 8.83 21.74
N TRP A 138 -24.40 8.34 20.58
CA TRP A 138 -24.23 9.02 19.27
C TRP A 138 -25.39 9.96 18.88
N ARG A 139 -26.47 10.04 19.66
CA ARG A 139 -27.66 10.82 19.26
C ARG A 139 -27.60 12.31 19.62
N ARG A 140 -26.61 12.78 20.39
CA ARG A 140 -26.65 14.14 20.96
C ARG A 140 -25.73 15.17 20.29
N LYS A 141 -24.77 14.76 19.44
CA LYS A 141 -23.76 15.68 18.88
C LYS A 141 -24.14 16.27 17.51
N LEU A 142 -25.18 15.74 16.86
CA LEU A 142 -25.67 16.19 15.55
C LEU A 142 -26.73 17.32 15.60
N GLN A 143 -27.16 17.75 16.79
CA GLN A 143 -28.12 18.86 16.94
C GLN A 143 -27.50 20.17 17.44
N SER A 144 -26.19 20.25 17.71
CA SER A 144 -25.57 21.46 18.26
C SER A 144 -24.56 22.15 17.34
N LEU A 145 -24.48 21.80 16.05
CA LEU A 145 -23.52 22.42 15.11
C LEU A 145 -24.17 23.41 14.13
N SER A 146 -25.45 23.72 14.30
CA SER A 146 -26.14 24.76 13.54
C SER A 146 -26.50 25.97 14.39
N THR A 147 -25.53 26.49 15.15
CA THR A 147 -25.45 27.89 15.61
C THR A 147 -24.25 28.04 16.52
N GLU A 148 -23.18 28.69 16.05
CA GLU A 148 -22.54 29.83 16.72
C GLU A 148 -21.29 30.27 15.95
N LYS A 149 -21.25 31.56 15.63
CA LYS A 149 -20.03 32.26 15.19
C LYS A 149 -19.13 32.42 16.42
N GLY A 150 -17.89 31.97 16.34
CA GLY A 150 -16.86 32.24 17.35
C GLY A 150 -15.47 31.88 16.83
N GLU A 151 -14.52 32.81 17.00
CA GLU A 151 -13.15 32.78 16.50
C GLU A 151 -12.24 31.69 17.11
N THR A 152 -11.15 31.39 16.37
CA THR A 152 -9.88 30.73 16.77
C THR A 152 -9.94 29.24 17.14
N THR A 153 -9.11 28.32 16.64
CA THR A 153 -7.78 28.33 16.00
C THR A 153 -7.73 27.27 14.88
N VAL A 154 -6.98 27.55 13.80
CA VAL A 154 -6.81 26.65 12.66
C VAL A 154 -5.92 25.47 13.07
N ALA A 155 -6.52 24.30 13.28
CA ALA A 155 -5.83 23.02 13.15
C ALA A 155 -5.86 22.62 11.67
N GLU A 156 -4.70 22.42 11.06
CA GLU A 156 -4.57 21.98 9.66
C GLU A 156 -5.36 20.70 9.42
N VAL A 157 -6.42 20.79 8.61
CA VAL A 157 -7.19 19.63 8.15
C VAL A 157 -6.36 18.92 7.09
N ARG A 158 -5.78 17.77 7.45
CA ARG A 158 -5.11 16.88 6.50
C ARG A 158 -6.15 16.24 5.57
N THR A 159 -6.06 16.52 4.27
CA THR A 159 -6.91 15.92 3.23
C THR A 159 -6.61 14.44 3.06
N LEU A 160 -7.66 13.60 3.09
CA LEU A 160 -7.56 12.15 2.90
C LEU A 160 -7.06 11.80 1.49
N THR A 161 -6.11 10.87 1.43
CA THR A 161 -5.49 10.40 0.18
C THR A 161 -6.04 9.04 -0.24
N LEU A 162 -5.84 8.67 -1.51
CA LEU A 162 -6.17 7.33 -2.03
C LEU A 162 -5.49 6.19 -1.25
N LEU A 163 -4.32 6.45 -0.65
CA LEU A 163 -3.61 5.48 0.19
C LEU A 163 -4.33 5.27 1.53
N ASP A 164 -4.93 6.33 2.08
CA ASP A 164 -5.69 6.29 3.32
C ASP A 164 -6.97 5.45 3.14
N LEU A 165 -7.67 5.62 2.01
CA LEU A 165 -8.80 4.78 1.60
C LEU A 165 -8.37 3.33 1.36
N GLN A 166 -7.22 3.12 0.71
CA GLN A 166 -6.70 1.78 0.45
C GLN A 166 -6.35 1.03 1.75
N GLN A 167 -5.73 1.73 2.70
CA GLN A 167 -5.38 1.15 3.98
C GLN A 167 -6.63 0.82 4.81
N ALA A 168 -7.67 1.67 4.74
CA ALA A 168 -8.96 1.44 5.38
C ALA A 168 -9.65 0.15 4.91
N VAL A 169 -9.66 -0.12 3.61
CA VAL A 169 -10.29 -1.34 3.06
C VAL A 169 -9.50 -2.60 3.41
N GLU A 170 -8.16 -2.56 3.36
CA GLU A 170 -7.34 -3.71 3.79
C GLU A 170 -7.60 -4.07 5.25
N MET A 171 -7.76 -3.06 6.11
CA MET A 171 -8.13 -3.27 7.51
C MET A 171 -9.52 -3.89 7.68
N LEU A 172 -10.51 -3.45 6.89
CA LEU A 172 -11.86 -4.02 6.92
C LEU A 172 -11.90 -5.47 6.38
N ILE A 173 -11.07 -5.81 5.38
CA ILE A 173 -10.92 -7.18 4.90
C ILE A 173 -10.30 -8.06 6.00
N ALA A 174 -9.21 -7.60 6.63
CA ALA A 174 -8.51 -8.33 7.69
C ALA A 174 -9.40 -8.54 8.93
N ALA A 175 -10.26 -7.58 9.26
CA ALA A 175 -11.18 -7.69 10.40
C ALA A 175 -12.32 -8.70 10.17
N THR A 176 -12.59 -9.11 8.92
CA THR A 176 -13.80 -9.87 8.57
C THR A 176 -13.53 -11.31 8.08
N GLU A 177 -12.37 -11.89 8.40
CA GLU A 177 -11.85 -13.22 7.97
C GLU A 177 -12.72 -14.46 8.25
N THR A 178 -13.94 -14.33 8.79
CA THR A 178 -14.90 -15.44 8.92
C THR A 178 -16.07 -15.26 7.94
N GLU A 179 -16.45 -16.33 7.24
CA GLU A 179 -17.27 -16.29 6.01
C GLU A 179 -18.69 -15.70 6.14
N THR A 180 -19.16 -15.24 7.31
CA THR A 180 -20.54 -14.75 7.51
C THR A 180 -20.71 -13.66 8.59
N VAL A 181 -19.92 -12.58 8.58
CA VAL A 181 -20.14 -11.45 9.52
C VAL A 181 -20.51 -10.19 8.75
N ALA A 182 -21.76 -9.73 8.93
CA ALA A 182 -22.22 -8.39 8.57
C ALA A 182 -21.60 -7.36 9.51
N VAL A 183 -21.20 -6.20 8.99
CA VAL A 183 -20.55 -5.13 9.77
C VAL A 183 -21.63 -4.10 10.11
N CYS A 184 -22.12 -4.08 11.34
CA CYS A 184 -23.05 -3.03 11.77
C CYS A 184 -22.32 -1.69 11.73
N GLY A 185 -22.99 -0.58 11.36
CA GLY A 185 -22.36 0.73 11.09
C GLY A 185 -21.47 1.30 12.23
N TYR A 186 -21.55 0.76 13.44
CA TYR A 186 -20.65 1.07 14.56
C TYR A 186 -19.26 0.39 14.49
N ASP A 187 -19.09 -0.63 13.65
CA ASP A 187 -17.85 -1.40 13.55
C ASP A 187 -16.85 -0.82 12.55
N VAL A 188 -17.26 0.05 11.62
CA VAL A 188 -16.33 0.61 10.62
C VAL A 188 -15.39 1.63 11.26
N GLU A 189 -15.92 2.58 12.03
CA GLU A 189 -15.08 3.56 12.73
C GLU A 189 -14.23 2.90 13.82
N SER A 190 -14.73 1.88 14.51
CA SER A 190 -13.97 1.15 15.53
C SER A 190 -12.87 0.27 14.92
N ILE A 191 -13.04 -0.24 13.70
CA ILE A 191 -11.98 -0.93 12.94
C ILE A 191 -10.93 0.07 12.45
N LEU A 192 -11.36 1.23 11.95
CA LEU A 192 -10.47 2.30 11.45
C LEU A 192 -9.69 3.01 12.55
N LEU A 193 -10.30 3.16 13.73
CA LEU A 193 -9.71 3.80 14.92
C LEU A 193 -9.19 2.78 15.95
N GLY A 194 -9.36 1.48 15.69
CA GLY A 194 -9.03 0.42 16.64
C GLY A 194 -7.52 0.28 16.85
N ASP A 195 -7.12 -0.24 18.01
CA ASP A 195 -5.71 -0.37 18.44
C ASP A 195 -4.84 -1.35 17.59
N GLY A 196 -5.34 -1.80 16.43
CA GLY A 196 -4.63 -2.58 15.41
C GLY A 196 -4.64 -1.91 14.02
N SER A 197 -5.15 -0.69 13.92
CA SER A 197 -5.11 0.11 12.69
C SER A 197 -3.66 0.44 12.36
N ALA A 198 -3.21 0.09 11.16
CA ALA A 198 -1.90 0.49 10.66
C ALA A 198 -1.87 1.98 10.25
N ALA A 199 -2.98 2.71 10.38
CA ALA A 199 -3.18 4.08 9.95
C ALA A 199 -3.67 4.98 11.09
N ASP A 200 -2.98 6.11 11.31
CA ASP A 200 -3.34 7.13 12.29
C ASP A 200 -4.47 8.03 11.74
N PHE A 201 -5.71 7.54 11.70
CA PHE A 201 -6.89 8.34 11.36
C PHE A 201 -7.42 9.09 12.58
N THR A 202 -7.77 10.37 12.41
CA THR A 202 -8.56 11.09 13.42
C THR A 202 -10.02 10.61 13.41
N GLU A 203 -10.75 10.85 14.49
CA GLU A 203 -12.19 10.54 14.57
C GLU A 203 -12.97 11.16 13.40
N THR A 204 -12.64 12.41 13.03
CA THR A 204 -13.22 13.09 11.86
C THR A 204 -12.85 12.46 10.52
N GLN A 205 -11.63 11.93 10.40
CA GLN A 205 -11.15 11.25 9.19
C GLN A 205 -11.76 9.85 9.04
N ALA A 206 -11.92 9.11 10.14
CA ALA A 206 -12.58 7.80 10.13
C ALA A 206 -14.05 7.93 9.69
N VAL A 207 -14.75 8.98 10.15
CA VAL A 207 -16.12 9.30 9.72
C VAL A 207 -16.15 9.63 8.22
N GLU A 208 -15.24 10.48 7.72
CA GLU A 208 -15.19 10.84 6.30
C GLU A 208 -14.81 9.64 5.41
N ILE A 209 -13.90 8.77 5.87
CA ILE A 209 -13.54 7.52 5.19
C ILE A 209 -14.74 6.58 5.15
N ALA A 210 -15.44 6.36 6.27
CA ALA A 210 -16.60 5.49 6.32
C ALA A 210 -17.69 5.96 5.34
N GLN A 211 -17.93 7.27 5.27
CA GLN A 211 -18.86 7.86 4.30
C GLN A 211 -18.40 7.62 2.86
N ARG A 212 -17.13 7.86 2.54
CA ARG A 212 -16.58 7.59 1.20
C ARG A 212 -16.63 6.12 0.82
N LEU A 213 -16.39 5.20 1.75
CA LEU A 213 -16.47 3.75 1.47
C LEU A 213 -17.89 3.29 1.12
N VAL A 214 -18.92 3.97 1.65
CA VAL A 214 -20.32 3.75 1.28
C VAL A 214 -20.63 4.39 -0.08
N GLU A 215 -20.20 5.65 -0.30
CA GLU A 215 -20.39 6.35 -1.58
C GLU A 215 -19.75 5.59 -2.75
N GLU A 216 -18.56 5.04 -2.53
CA GLU A 216 -17.76 4.30 -3.51
C GLU A 216 -18.17 2.81 -3.66
N GLY A 217 -19.24 2.37 -2.97
CA GLY A 217 -19.80 1.01 -3.11
C GLY A 217 -18.93 -0.12 -2.56
N VAL A 218 -17.92 0.20 -1.73
CA VAL A 218 -17.11 -0.78 -0.98
C VAL A 218 -17.93 -1.39 0.15
N LEU A 219 -18.74 -0.56 0.81
CA LEU A 219 -19.73 -0.96 1.81
C LEU A 219 -21.13 -0.85 1.22
N ILE A 220 -21.81 -1.99 1.10
CA ILE A 220 -23.18 -2.07 0.53
C ILE A 220 -24.17 -2.22 1.68
N PRO A 221 -25.30 -1.50 1.69
CA PRO A 221 -26.37 -1.72 2.66
C PRO A 221 -26.84 -3.19 2.66
N PHE A 222 -26.88 -3.80 3.84
CA PHE A 222 -27.34 -5.16 4.07
C PHE A 222 -28.66 -5.12 4.85
N CYS A 223 -29.78 -5.23 4.13
CA CYS A 223 -31.10 -5.32 4.75
C CYS A 223 -31.50 -6.79 4.93
N CYS A 224 -31.66 -7.21 6.18
CA CYS A 224 -32.55 -8.32 6.53
C CYS A 224 -33.68 -7.79 7.41
N SER A 225 -34.86 -7.76 6.79
CA SER A 225 -36.19 -7.80 7.39
C SER A 225 -36.87 -6.49 7.81
N ASN A 226 -38.11 -6.40 7.35
CA ASN A 226 -39.16 -5.44 7.66
C ASN A 226 -39.39 -5.34 9.17
N ASP A 227 -38.90 -4.28 9.80
CA ASP A 227 -39.66 -3.51 10.76
C ASP A 227 -39.01 -2.13 10.88
N GLY A 228 -39.83 -1.09 10.85
CA GLY A 228 -39.39 0.30 10.79
C GLY A 228 -38.70 0.76 12.07
N ASP A 229 -37.41 0.45 12.22
CA ASP A 229 -36.50 1.18 13.09
C ASP A 229 -35.09 1.20 12.48
N ALA A 230 -34.49 2.40 12.47
CA ALA A 230 -33.36 2.75 11.61
C ALA A 230 -32.00 2.38 12.22
N ASP A 231 -31.51 1.18 11.90
CA ASP A 231 -30.08 0.82 11.96
C ASP A 231 -29.71 0.16 10.62
N MET A 232 -29.13 0.94 9.68
CA MET A 232 -28.63 0.41 8.41
C MET A 232 -27.33 -0.37 8.67
N ALA A 233 -27.39 -1.70 8.53
CA ALA A 233 -26.20 -2.55 8.52
C ALA A 233 -25.52 -2.50 7.14
N PHE A 234 -24.19 -2.57 7.11
CA PHE A 234 -23.43 -2.58 5.85
C PHE A 234 -22.62 -3.88 5.73
N GLN A 235 -22.43 -4.37 4.51
CA GLN A 235 -21.56 -5.50 4.24
C GLN A 235 -20.49 -5.12 3.24
N LEU A 236 -19.32 -5.73 3.39
CA LEU A 236 -18.21 -5.53 2.46
C LEU A 236 -18.55 -6.18 1.12
N ASN A 237 -18.36 -5.44 0.02
CA ASN A 237 -18.69 -5.91 -1.31
C ASN A 237 -17.94 -7.24 -1.63
N PRO A 238 -18.64 -8.34 -1.97
CA PRO A 238 -18.02 -9.65 -2.17
C PRO A 238 -16.94 -9.70 -3.26
N THR A 239 -16.95 -8.75 -4.21
CA THR A 239 -15.91 -8.62 -5.25
C THR A 239 -14.57 -8.18 -4.68
N VAL A 240 -14.56 -7.41 -3.58
CA VAL A 240 -13.37 -6.90 -2.89
C VAL A 240 -12.67 -8.00 -2.08
N ARG A 241 -13.38 -9.06 -1.64
CA ARG A 241 -12.81 -10.18 -0.85
C ARG A 241 -11.99 -11.21 -1.66
N ARG A 242 -12.17 -11.36 -2.98
CA ARG A 242 -11.50 -12.43 -3.78
C ARG A 242 -10.07 -12.11 -4.21
N GLY A 243 -9.38 -11.20 -3.54
CA GLY A 243 -7.97 -10.88 -3.82
C GLY A 243 -7.74 -10.00 -5.05
N SER A 244 -8.75 -9.27 -5.53
CA SER A 244 -8.47 -8.04 -6.28
C SER A 244 -8.03 -6.98 -5.29
N ALA A 245 -6.74 -6.60 -5.33
CA ALA A 245 -6.33 -5.30 -4.77
C ALA A 245 -7.31 -4.25 -5.29
N MET A 246 -8.05 -3.62 -4.38
CA MET A 246 -9.09 -2.61 -4.63
C MET A 246 -9.41 -2.32 -6.09
N ASN A 247 -10.24 -3.18 -6.68
CA ASN A 247 -11.10 -2.74 -7.78
C ASN A 247 -12.29 -2.06 -7.11
N LEU A 248 -12.11 -0.78 -6.80
CA LEU A 248 -13.23 0.16 -6.77
C LEU A 248 -13.84 0.16 -8.17
N THR A 249 -14.76 -0.76 -8.41
CA THR A 249 -15.62 -0.69 -9.58
C THR A 249 -17.02 -1.07 -9.13
N SER A 250 -17.80 -0.05 -8.76
CA SER A 250 -18.99 0.25 -9.55
C SER A 250 -19.55 1.60 -9.10
N GLN A 251 -18.88 2.69 -9.48
CA GLN A 251 -19.60 3.87 -9.91
C GLN A 251 -18.80 4.56 -11.01
N ASP A 252 -19.36 4.38 -12.20
CA ASP A 252 -19.08 5.05 -13.45
C ASP A 252 -17.72 4.77 -14.09
N CYS A 253 -17.76 4.59 -15.40
CA CYS A 253 -16.69 4.92 -16.33
C CYS A 253 -16.36 6.43 -16.14
N ALA A 254 -15.75 6.78 -15.00
CA ALA A 254 -15.24 8.09 -14.72
C ALA A 254 -13.97 8.23 -15.55
N THR A 255 -14.20 8.59 -16.81
CA THR A 255 -13.27 9.44 -17.56
C THR A 255 -12.64 10.39 -16.55
N ILE A 256 -11.31 10.42 -16.42
CA ILE A 256 -10.64 11.47 -15.63
C ILE A 256 -10.95 12.79 -16.34
N ALA A 257 -12.12 13.34 -16.05
CA ALA A 257 -12.52 14.65 -16.50
C ALA A 257 -11.81 15.59 -15.56
N LEU A 258 -10.70 16.16 -16.06
CA LEU A 258 -9.95 17.17 -15.34
C LEU A 258 -10.92 18.26 -14.89
N THR A 259 -10.83 18.67 -13.63
CA THR A 259 -11.58 19.84 -13.15
C THR A 259 -11.11 21.08 -13.91
N ARG A 260 -11.94 22.12 -14.01
CA ARG A 260 -11.55 23.39 -14.66
C ARG A 260 -10.25 23.97 -14.13
N THR A 261 -9.97 23.78 -12.84
CA THR A 261 -8.72 24.21 -12.20
C THR A 261 -7.52 23.41 -12.69
N GLU A 262 -7.68 22.10 -12.86
CA GLU A 262 -6.62 21.22 -13.35
C GLU A 262 -6.38 21.43 -14.85
N GLU A 263 -7.44 21.65 -15.64
CA GLU A 263 -7.34 22.05 -17.04
C GLU A 263 -6.55 23.37 -17.18
N ALA A 264 -6.79 24.35 -16.31
CA ALA A 264 -6.05 25.61 -16.31
C ALA A 264 -4.57 25.43 -15.91
N GLU A 265 -4.28 24.53 -14.96
CA GLU A 265 -2.91 24.17 -14.56
C GLU A 265 -2.17 23.49 -15.73
N VAL A 266 -2.81 22.52 -16.39
CA VAL A 266 -2.28 21.82 -17.57
C VAL A 266 -2.09 22.78 -18.72
N HIS A 267 -3.02 23.70 -18.95
CA HIS A 267 -2.89 24.73 -19.98
C HIS A 267 -1.69 25.64 -19.71
N SER A 268 -1.51 26.09 -18.46
CA SER A 268 -0.35 26.90 -18.06
C SER A 268 0.96 26.13 -18.26
N PHE A 269 0.96 24.84 -17.92
CA PHE A 269 2.10 23.95 -18.14
C PHE A 269 2.42 23.79 -19.62
N ARG A 270 1.40 23.61 -20.46
CA ARG A 270 1.50 23.49 -21.91
C ARG A 270 2.14 24.75 -22.54
N LEU A 271 1.69 25.94 -22.12
CA LEU A 271 2.27 27.22 -22.55
C LEU A 271 3.74 27.32 -22.14
N ALA A 272 4.07 26.96 -20.89
CA ALA A 272 5.45 27.01 -20.40
C ALA A 272 6.38 26.04 -21.15
N ILE A 273 5.91 24.84 -21.49
CA ILE A 273 6.65 23.88 -22.32
C ILE A 273 6.94 24.47 -23.69
N ALA A 274 5.92 25.01 -24.36
CA ALA A 274 6.05 25.59 -25.69
C ALA A 274 7.04 26.77 -25.70
N GLN A 275 6.95 27.64 -24.69
CA GLN A 275 7.88 28.76 -24.50
C GLN A 275 9.32 28.27 -24.28
N ALA A 276 9.51 27.28 -23.41
CA ALA A 276 10.84 26.75 -23.08
C ALA A 276 11.50 25.99 -24.25
N ALA A 277 10.70 25.33 -25.09
CA ALA A 277 11.18 24.65 -26.30
C ALA A 277 11.29 25.57 -27.53
N HIS A 278 10.89 26.85 -27.41
CA HIS A 278 10.82 27.81 -28.51
C HIS A 278 9.99 27.32 -29.70
N VAL A 279 8.82 26.73 -29.42
CA VAL A 279 7.89 26.20 -30.44
C VAL A 279 6.48 26.79 -30.29
N PRO A 280 5.66 26.76 -31.36
CA PRO A 280 4.23 27.04 -31.24
C PRO A 280 3.55 26.07 -30.26
N VAL A 281 2.55 26.55 -29.53
CA VAL A 281 1.80 25.75 -28.54
C VAL A 281 1.23 24.47 -29.16
N GLY A 282 0.80 24.51 -30.43
CA GLY A 282 0.28 23.36 -31.15
C GLY A 282 1.23 22.16 -31.25
N GLU A 283 2.55 22.37 -31.20
CA GLU A 283 3.52 21.26 -31.23
C GLU A 283 3.50 20.42 -29.94
N THR A 284 2.98 20.98 -28.85
CA THR A 284 2.86 20.26 -27.58
C THR A 284 1.62 19.35 -27.53
N CYS A 285 0.68 19.49 -28.48
CA CYS A 285 -0.56 18.71 -28.55
C CYS A 285 -0.33 17.20 -28.76
N VAL A 286 0.90 16.80 -29.07
CA VAL A 286 1.33 15.39 -29.04
C VAL A 286 1.18 14.75 -27.65
N PHE A 287 1.13 15.56 -26.59
CA PHE A 287 0.83 15.13 -25.24
C PHE A 287 -0.63 15.42 -24.93
N SER A 288 -1.37 14.39 -24.49
CA SER A 288 -2.73 14.59 -23.99
C SER A 288 -2.72 15.35 -22.65
N ASP A 289 -3.83 16.00 -22.32
CA ASP A 289 -3.93 16.78 -21.09
C ASP A 289 -3.83 15.89 -19.85
N GLU A 290 -4.38 14.67 -19.89
CA GLU A 290 -4.27 13.69 -18.81
C GLU A 290 -2.82 13.28 -18.57
N TYR A 291 -2.03 13.15 -19.64
CA TYR A 291 -0.61 12.84 -19.51
C TYR A 291 0.19 14.03 -18.95
N LEU A 292 -0.07 15.24 -19.41
CA LEU A 292 0.56 16.43 -18.85
C LEU A 292 0.22 16.61 -17.37
N PHE A 293 -1.04 16.33 -17.00
CA PHE A 293 -1.48 16.30 -15.62
C PHE A 293 -0.73 15.25 -14.79
N SER A 294 -0.60 14.02 -15.29
CA SER A 294 0.12 12.96 -14.58
C SER A 294 1.61 13.27 -14.41
N VAL A 295 2.23 13.99 -15.36
CA VAL A 295 3.60 14.49 -15.28
C VAL A 295 3.74 15.54 -14.16
N LEU A 296 2.77 16.43 -13.98
CA LEU A 296 2.77 17.45 -12.91
C LEU A 296 2.58 16.85 -11.53
N ARG A 297 1.75 15.82 -11.40
CA ARG A 297 1.42 15.19 -10.11
C ARG A 297 2.48 14.23 -9.57
N VAL A 298 3.63 14.12 -10.24
CA VAL A 298 4.75 13.35 -9.70
C VAL A 298 5.28 13.98 -8.41
N LYS A 299 5.24 13.21 -7.32
CA LYS A 299 5.76 13.61 -6.01
C LYS A 299 7.21 14.12 -6.09
N ASN A 300 7.49 15.22 -5.39
CA ASN A 300 8.80 15.88 -5.31
C ASN A 300 9.36 16.40 -6.65
N ARG A 301 8.51 16.56 -7.67
CA ARG A 301 8.89 17.19 -8.94
C ARG A 301 8.52 18.66 -8.92
N SER A 302 9.49 19.54 -9.18
CA SER A 302 9.18 20.96 -9.36
C SER A 302 8.58 21.22 -10.74
N PHE A 303 7.69 22.22 -10.82
CA PHE A 303 7.09 22.66 -12.07
C PHE A 303 8.16 23.02 -13.12
N SER A 304 9.17 23.81 -12.74
CA SER A 304 10.26 24.22 -13.64
C SER A 304 11.05 23.02 -14.19
N TYR A 305 11.31 22.00 -13.36
CA TYR A 305 11.95 20.77 -13.83
C TYR A 305 11.06 20.03 -14.82
N ALA A 306 9.75 19.92 -14.54
CA ALA A 306 8.80 19.29 -15.44
C ALA A 306 8.76 20.01 -16.81
N VAL A 307 8.73 21.35 -16.80
CA VAL A 307 8.74 22.18 -18.02
C VAL A 307 10.01 21.92 -18.82
N THR A 308 11.17 22.02 -18.18
CA THR A 308 12.46 21.79 -18.82
C THR A 308 12.55 20.40 -19.43
N LYS A 309 12.07 19.38 -18.70
CA LYS A 309 12.09 18.00 -19.16
C LYS A 309 11.18 17.79 -20.37
N MET A 310 9.95 18.28 -20.32
CA MET A 310 9.01 18.14 -21.43
C MET A 310 9.42 18.96 -22.65
N ALA A 311 9.99 20.16 -22.46
CA ALA A 311 10.53 20.98 -23.55
C ALA A 311 11.64 20.26 -24.32
N ARG A 312 12.61 19.64 -23.60
CA ARG A 312 13.65 18.82 -24.22
C ARG A 312 13.09 17.65 -25.02
N ILE A 313 11.97 17.06 -24.59
CA ILE A 313 11.33 15.98 -25.32
C ILE A 313 10.72 16.51 -26.62
N VAL A 314 10.08 17.68 -26.60
CA VAL A 314 9.57 18.32 -27.83
C VAL A 314 10.71 18.60 -28.82
N GLU A 315 11.82 19.16 -28.36
CA GLU A 315 13.02 19.37 -29.18
C GLU A 315 13.58 18.06 -29.73
N TRP A 316 13.67 17.03 -28.89
CA TRP A 316 14.11 15.70 -29.30
C TRP A 316 13.19 15.10 -30.37
N ARG A 317 11.86 15.20 -30.21
CA ARG A 317 10.89 14.67 -31.19
C ARG A 317 11.11 15.26 -32.58
N ARG A 318 11.43 16.55 -32.66
CA ARG A 318 11.72 17.25 -33.92
C ARG A 318 13.04 16.80 -34.51
N SER A 319 14.11 16.79 -33.71
CA SER A 319 15.45 16.39 -34.17
C SER A 319 15.55 14.91 -34.55
N TYR A 320 14.77 14.04 -33.91
CA TYR A 320 14.68 12.62 -34.23
C TYR A 320 13.67 12.30 -35.34
N ASP A 321 12.86 13.29 -35.74
CA ASP A 321 11.79 13.19 -36.74
C ASP A 321 10.79 12.06 -36.45
N VAL A 322 10.27 12.05 -35.22
CA VAL A 322 9.39 10.98 -34.71
C VAL A 322 8.13 10.81 -35.56
N GLU A 323 7.56 11.92 -36.04
CA GLU A 323 6.33 11.93 -36.84
C GLU A 323 6.51 11.30 -38.22
N ALA A 324 7.73 11.29 -38.77
CA ALA A 324 8.03 10.75 -40.09
C ALA A 324 8.29 9.23 -40.08
N ILE A 325 8.42 8.59 -38.91
CA ILE A 325 8.73 7.17 -38.82
C ILE A 325 7.53 6.35 -39.33
N LYS A 326 7.72 5.65 -40.45
CA LYS A 326 6.70 4.78 -41.06
C LYS A 326 6.97 3.32 -40.76
N TRP A 327 5.93 2.50 -40.91
CA TRP A 327 6.06 1.04 -40.79
C TRP A 327 7.16 0.48 -41.69
N ASP A 328 7.27 0.95 -42.94
CA ASP A 328 8.29 0.47 -43.88
C ASP A 328 9.73 0.69 -43.41
N ASP A 329 9.98 1.71 -42.58
CA ASP A 329 11.31 2.00 -42.02
C ASP A 329 11.72 0.99 -40.95
N VAL A 330 10.75 0.38 -40.27
CA VAL A 330 10.95 -0.44 -39.07
C VAL A 330 10.48 -1.89 -39.21
N LYS A 331 9.72 -2.22 -40.27
CA LYS A 331 9.11 -3.54 -40.46
C LYS A 331 10.12 -4.67 -40.39
N SER A 332 11.32 -4.48 -40.94
CA SER A 332 12.39 -5.48 -40.90
C SER A 332 12.79 -5.92 -39.48
N GLN A 333 12.55 -5.07 -38.48
CA GLN A 333 12.82 -5.36 -37.07
C GLN A 333 11.59 -5.89 -36.32
N LEU A 334 10.38 -5.77 -36.87
CA LEU A 334 9.13 -6.06 -36.15
C LEU A 334 8.34 -7.23 -36.75
N THR A 335 8.57 -7.56 -38.03
CA THR A 335 7.82 -8.63 -38.73
C THR A 335 7.96 -9.99 -38.08
N SER A 336 8.99 -10.27 -37.28
CA SER A 336 9.12 -11.55 -36.57
C SER A 336 8.19 -11.69 -35.35
N GLY A 337 7.34 -10.70 -35.06
CA GLY A 337 6.46 -10.74 -33.88
C GLY A 337 7.23 -10.68 -32.56
N ASN A 338 8.44 -10.11 -32.59
CA ASN A 338 9.29 -9.98 -31.41
C ASN A 338 8.84 -8.86 -30.47
N MET A 339 7.98 -7.96 -30.93
CA MET A 339 7.41 -6.88 -30.12
C MET A 339 6.05 -6.48 -30.69
N TYR A 340 5.00 -6.51 -29.88
CA TYR A 340 3.62 -6.25 -30.32
C TYR A 340 2.71 -5.86 -29.16
N TRP A 341 1.63 -5.14 -29.44
CA TRP A 341 0.60 -4.80 -28.47
C TRP A 341 -0.50 -5.85 -28.48
N TYR A 342 -0.94 -6.29 -27.31
CA TYR A 342 -2.03 -7.25 -27.20
C TYR A 342 -2.68 -7.22 -25.81
N GLY A 343 -3.94 -6.86 -25.75
CA GLY A 343 -4.76 -6.85 -24.54
C GLY A 343 -4.48 -5.68 -23.60
N TYR A 344 -5.16 -5.72 -22.45
CA TYR A 344 -5.07 -4.75 -21.37
C TYR A 344 -4.99 -5.47 -20.03
N ASP A 345 -4.26 -4.87 -19.09
CA ASP A 345 -4.21 -5.36 -17.71
C ASP A 345 -5.43 -4.87 -16.89
N PHE A 346 -5.52 -5.27 -15.62
CA PHE A 346 -6.65 -4.89 -14.76
C PHE A 346 -6.73 -3.38 -14.46
N GLU A 347 -5.65 -2.62 -14.69
CA GLU A 347 -5.64 -1.16 -14.59
C GLU A 347 -5.92 -0.48 -15.94
N ASN A 348 -6.43 -1.24 -16.94
CA ASN A 348 -6.69 -0.78 -18.30
C ASN A 348 -5.45 -0.22 -19.01
N ARG A 349 -4.24 -0.67 -18.62
CA ARG A 349 -3.01 -0.31 -19.32
C ARG A 349 -2.82 -1.25 -20.51
N PRO A 350 -2.57 -0.73 -21.73
CA PRO A 350 -2.26 -1.59 -22.86
C PRO A 350 -0.97 -2.37 -22.58
N ILE A 351 -0.93 -3.64 -23.00
CA ILE A 351 0.21 -4.53 -22.73
C ILE A 351 1.08 -4.64 -23.99
N LEU A 352 2.36 -4.27 -23.84
CA LEU A 352 3.40 -4.47 -24.83
C LEU A 352 4.18 -5.76 -24.53
N TRP A 353 4.07 -6.75 -25.41
CA TRP A 353 4.79 -8.01 -25.33
C TRP A 353 6.12 -7.91 -26.06
N VAL A 354 7.19 -8.38 -25.43
CA VAL A 354 8.56 -8.35 -25.97
C VAL A 354 9.16 -9.76 -25.91
N ARG A 355 9.41 -10.35 -27.07
CA ARG A 355 10.01 -11.68 -27.26
C ARG A 355 11.40 -11.52 -27.85
N ALA A 356 12.36 -11.09 -27.03
CA ALA A 356 13.70 -10.71 -27.47
C ALA A 356 14.43 -11.84 -28.22
N LYS A 357 14.13 -13.11 -27.93
CA LYS A 357 14.72 -14.28 -28.63
C LYS A 357 14.39 -14.31 -30.14
N LEU A 358 13.28 -13.71 -30.56
CA LEU A 358 12.85 -13.68 -31.96
C LEU A 358 13.50 -12.56 -32.79
N LYS A 359 14.36 -11.74 -32.17
CA LYS A 359 15.15 -10.73 -32.89
C LYS A 359 16.30 -11.39 -33.64
N ASP A 360 16.66 -10.81 -34.78
CA ASP A 360 17.88 -11.21 -35.51
C ASP A 360 19.12 -10.61 -34.84
N TRP A 361 19.64 -11.35 -33.85
CA TRP A 361 20.83 -10.94 -33.10
C TRP A 361 22.12 -11.00 -33.93
N SER A 362 22.14 -11.78 -35.03
CA SER A 362 23.34 -11.94 -35.85
C SER A 362 23.71 -10.65 -36.60
N THR A 363 22.70 -9.86 -36.98
CA THR A 363 22.88 -8.59 -37.70
C THR A 363 22.64 -7.35 -36.82
N MET A 364 22.28 -7.54 -35.55
CA MET A 364 21.85 -6.48 -34.63
C MET A 364 22.88 -5.36 -34.51
N SER A 365 24.17 -5.69 -34.44
CA SER A 365 25.27 -4.72 -34.28
C SER A 365 25.28 -3.63 -35.35
N ASN A 366 24.85 -3.95 -36.57
CA ASN A 366 24.74 -3.05 -37.73
C ASN A 366 23.37 -2.36 -37.82
N ARG A 367 22.35 -2.91 -37.16
CA ARG A 367 20.95 -2.46 -37.24
C ARG A 367 20.43 -1.76 -35.98
N ARG A 368 21.29 -1.53 -34.98
CA ARG A 368 20.95 -0.86 -33.70
C ARG A 368 20.09 0.40 -33.86
N ALA A 369 20.41 1.26 -34.83
CA ALA A 369 19.64 2.50 -35.05
C ALA A 369 18.19 2.21 -35.52
N VAL A 370 18.02 1.24 -36.42
CA VAL A 370 16.70 0.81 -36.91
C VAL A 370 15.92 0.15 -35.79
N GLU A 371 16.59 -0.64 -34.94
CA GLU A 371 15.99 -1.29 -33.78
C GLU A 371 15.49 -0.29 -32.72
N VAL A 372 16.28 0.75 -32.42
CA VAL A 372 15.84 1.84 -31.54
C VAL A 372 14.65 2.59 -32.17
N ARG A 373 14.70 2.85 -33.49
CA ARG A 373 13.59 3.47 -34.22
C ARG A 373 12.32 2.61 -34.19
N ALA A 374 12.43 1.29 -34.26
CA ALA A 374 11.31 0.35 -34.13
C ALA A 374 10.64 0.41 -32.74
N HIS A 375 11.43 0.56 -31.67
CA HIS A 375 10.89 0.79 -30.33
C HIS A 375 10.17 2.13 -30.24
N VAL A 376 10.77 3.22 -30.73
CA VAL A 376 10.10 4.54 -30.76
C VAL A 376 8.78 4.45 -31.51
N TYR A 377 8.75 3.81 -32.68
CA TYR A 377 7.53 3.62 -33.47
C TYR A 377 6.43 2.91 -32.69
N LEU A 378 6.72 1.77 -32.05
CA LEU A 378 5.70 1.04 -31.28
C LEU A 378 5.25 1.76 -30.02
N LEU A 379 6.15 2.47 -29.33
CA LEU A 379 5.79 3.28 -28.16
C LEU A 379 4.90 4.47 -28.55
N GLU A 380 5.20 5.15 -29.66
CA GLU A 380 4.35 6.21 -30.21
C GLU A 380 2.99 5.68 -30.62
N LEU A 381 2.96 4.54 -31.32
CA LEU A 381 1.72 3.89 -31.72
C LEU A 381 0.84 3.59 -30.50
N GLY A 382 1.43 3.02 -29.44
CA GLY A 382 0.73 2.72 -28.19
C GLY A 382 0.20 3.98 -27.50
N CYS A 383 1.04 5.00 -27.34
CA CYS A 383 0.64 6.25 -26.69
C CYS A 383 -0.49 6.99 -27.44
N ARG A 384 -0.53 6.88 -28.77
CA ARG A 384 -1.54 7.59 -29.59
C ARG A 384 -2.83 6.83 -29.80
N ARG A 385 -2.76 5.50 -29.88
CA ARG A 385 -3.90 4.67 -30.34
C ARG A 385 -4.43 3.71 -29.29
N PHE A 386 -3.65 3.35 -28.29
CA PHE A 386 -3.97 2.25 -27.36
C PHE A 386 -4.16 2.70 -25.91
N MET A 387 -4.15 4.00 -25.63
CA MET A 387 -4.45 4.53 -24.31
C MET A 387 -5.96 4.79 -24.17
N PRO A 388 -6.70 4.05 -23.32
CA PRO A 388 -8.08 4.39 -23.02
C PRO A 388 -8.15 5.70 -22.20
N PRO A 389 -9.33 6.36 -22.14
CA PRO A 389 -9.51 7.56 -21.33
C PRO A 389 -9.07 7.33 -19.86
N GLY A 390 -8.35 8.29 -19.29
CA GLY A 390 -7.79 8.18 -17.94
C GLY A 390 -6.52 7.33 -17.81
N CYS A 391 -6.14 6.56 -18.83
CA CYS A 391 -4.91 5.78 -18.83
C CYS A 391 -3.78 6.53 -19.54
N THR A 392 -2.64 6.71 -18.85
CA THR A 392 -1.47 7.39 -19.41
C THR A 392 -0.23 6.51 -19.49
N THR A 393 -0.35 5.25 -19.04
CA THR A 393 0.76 4.32 -18.89
C THR A 393 0.49 2.97 -19.53
N TYR A 394 1.54 2.24 -19.89
CA TYR A 394 1.47 0.90 -20.45
C TYR A 394 2.24 -0.11 -19.59
N THR A 395 1.91 -1.39 -19.76
CA THR A 395 2.61 -2.51 -19.12
C THR A 395 3.51 -3.19 -20.14
N ILE A 396 4.77 -3.45 -19.78
CA ILE A 396 5.70 -4.22 -20.62
C ILE A 396 5.80 -5.63 -20.05
N VAL A 397 5.64 -6.66 -20.89
CA VAL A 397 5.91 -8.06 -20.54
C VAL A 397 7.02 -8.59 -21.45
N THR A 398 8.15 -8.94 -20.86
CA THR A 398 9.33 -9.45 -21.59
C THR A 398 9.51 -10.94 -21.33
N ASP A 399 9.46 -11.71 -22.41
CA ASP A 399 9.81 -13.13 -22.44
C ASP A 399 11.34 -13.27 -22.48
N SER A 400 11.89 -13.81 -21.38
CA SER A 400 13.31 -14.10 -21.23
C SER A 400 13.66 -15.58 -21.41
N ALA A 401 12.74 -16.42 -21.86
CA ALA A 401 12.98 -17.83 -22.09
C ALA A 401 14.03 -18.03 -23.19
N GLY A 402 15.11 -18.73 -22.85
CA GLY A 402 16.19 -19.02 -23.80
C GLY A 402 17.05 -17.81 -24.19
N LEU A 403 16.98 -16.69 -23.47
CA LEU A 403 17.96 -15.62 -23.62
C LEU A 403 19.31 -16.02 -23.03
N GLY A 404 20.37 -15.82 -23.80
CA GLY A 404 21.75 -15.96 -23.36
C GLY A 404 22.62 -14.79 -23.84
N VAL A 405 23.93 -14.94 -23.69
CA VAL A 405 24.92 -13.91 -24.03
C VAL A 405 24.82 -13.46 -25.49
N THR A 406 24.42 -14.34 -26.40
CA THR A 406 24.27 -14.03 -27.83
C THR A 406 22.99 -13.27 -28.16
N GLN A 407 22.01 -13.23 -27.25
CA GLN A 407 20.75 -12.49 -27.40
C GLN A 407 20.76 -11.16 -26.65
N VAL A 408 21.94 -10.57 -26.45
CA VAL A 408 22.08 -9.28 -25.77
C VAL A 408 23.12 -8.42 -26.48
N ASP A 409 22.72 -7.19 -26.81
CA ASP A 409 23.63 -6.14 -27.26
C ASP A 409 23.60 -4.99 -26.24
N ILE A 410 24.71 -4.81 -25.53
CA ILE A 410 24.85 -3.79 -24.48
C ILE A 410 24.73 -2.37 -25.06
N ARG A 411 25.22 -2.14 -26.29
CA ARG A 411 25.14 -0.83 -26.94
C ARG A 411 23.71 -0.52 -27.34
N LEU A 412 22.97 -1.54 -27.79
CA LEU A 412 21.54 -1.42 -28.05
C LEU A 412 20.78 -1.09 -26.77
N MET A 413 20.97 -1.86 -25.69
CA MET A 413 20.28 -1.61 -24.41
C MET A 413 20.53 -0.18 -23.91
N ARG A 414 21.77 0.30 -23.98
CA ARG A 414 22.09 1.68 -23.65
C ARG A 414 21.37 2.68 -24.56
N GLY A 415 21.36 2.44 -25.87
CA GLY A 415 20.62 3.28 -26.81
C GLY A 415 19.10 3.31 -26.53
N LEU A 416 18.51 2.18 -26.13
CA LEU A 416 17.11 2.11 -25.73
C LEU A 416 16.83 2.87 -24.42
N LEU A 417 17.74 2.82 -23.45
CA LEU A 417 17.63 3.64 -22.24
C LEU A 417 17.75 5.14 -22.55
N ASP A 418 18.75 5.52 -23.34
CA ASP A 418 19.03 6.90 -23.71
C ASP A 418 17.90 7.51 -24.55
N VAL A 419 17.17 6.70 -25.31
CA VAL A 419 16.06 7.16 -26.17
C VAL A 419 14.69 6.91 -25.54
N CYS A 420 14.34 5.65 -25.25
CA CYS A 420 12.98 5.30 -24.81
C CYS A 420 12.72 5.74 -23.38
N VAL A 421 13.66 5.51 -22.45
CA VAL A 421 13.44 5.88 -21.04
C VAL A 421 13.57 7.39 -20.83
N ALA A 422 14.46 8.07 -21.57
CA ALA A 422 14.62 9.52 -21.47
C ALA A 422 13.42 10.29 -22.05
N ASN A 423 12.88 9.85 -23.19
CA ASN A 423 11.90 10.61 -23.96
C ASN A 423 10.44 10.18 -23.76
N PHE A 424 10.19 9.07 -23.06
CA PHE A 424 8.84 8.64 -22.66
C PHE A 424 8.72 8.59 -21.13
N PRO A 425 8.90 9.72 -20.42
CA PRO A 425 8.91 9.71 -18.96
C PRO A 425 7.53 9.34 -18.42
N ASP A 426 7.53 8.60 -17.32
CA ASP A 426 6.30 8.25 -16.58
C ASP A 426 5.26 7.44 -17.37
N ARG A 427 5.61 6.94 -18.56
CA ARG A 427 4.72 6.12 -19.42
C ARG A 427 4.70 4.64 -19.07
N ILE A 428 5.69 4.14 -18.33
CA ILE A 428 5.74 2.72 -17.92
C ILE A 428 4.99 2.58 -16.60
N GLY A 429 3.91 1.80 -16.57
CA GLY A 429 3.16 1.42 -15.38
C GLY A 429 3.82 0.26 -14.64
N LEU A 430 3.96 -0.87 -15.33
CA LEU A 430 4.62 -2.09 -14.84
C LEU A 430 5.58 -2.67 -15.89
N VAL A 431 6.60 -3.38 -15.42
CA VAL A 431 7.50 -4.18 -16.26
C VAL A 431 7.62 -5.57 -15.66
N HIS A 432 7.12 -6.57 -16.37
CA HIS A 432 7.27 -7.97 -16.01
C HIS A 432 8.34 -8.60 -16.89
N ALA A 433 9.36 -9.21 -16.30
CA ALA A 433 10.40 -9.93 -17.03
C ALA A 433 10.50 -11.37 -16.51
N GLY A 434 10.29 -12.35 -17.38
CA GLY A 434 10.33 -13.75 -17.00
C GLY A 434 10.27 -14.69 -18.20
N PRO A 435 10.56 -15.98 -18.02
CA PRO A 435 10.89 -16.63 -16.76
C PRO A 435 12.28 -16.26 -16.23
N LEU A 436 12.42 -16.21 -14.90
CA LEU A 436 13.63 -15.74 -14.23
C LEU A 436 14.80 -16.71 -14.43
N THR A 437 15.64 -16.40 -15.41
CA THR A 437 16.89 -17.13 -15.66
C THR A 437 18.07 -16.53 -14.90
N ARG A 438 19.14 -17.32 -14.70
CA ARG A 438 20.40 -16.80 -14.14
C ARG A 438 20.96 -15.64 -14.98
N PHE A 439 20.81 -15.75 -16.29
CA PHE A 439 21.25 -14.73 -17.23
C PHE A 439 20.44 -13.44 -17.11
N LEU A 440 19.10 -13.54 -16.98
CA LEU A 440 18.25 -12.37 -16.75
C LEU A 440 18.65 -11.63 -15.46
N LYS A 441 18.90 -12.36 -14.36
CA LYS A 441 19.39 -11.76 -13.10
C LYS A 441 20.67 -10.95 -13.30
N TYR A 442 21.61 -11.48 -14.07
CA TYR A 442 22.89 -10.82 -14.36
C TYR A 442 22.68 -9.53 -15.17
N ILE A 443 21.94 -9.60 -16.29
CA ILE A 443 21.70 -8.41 -17.14
C ILE A 443 20.93 -7.34 -16.40
N ILE A 444 19.92 -7.72 -15.62
CA ILE A 444 19.14 -6.78 -14.83
C ILE A 444 20.03 -6.14 -13.76
N SER A 445 20.86 -6.91 -13.04
CA SER A 445 21.87 -6.39 -12.09
C SER A 445 22.75 -5.31 -12.72
N TRP A 446 23.20 -5.53 -13.96
CA TRP A 446 23.98 -4.56 -14.73
C TRP A 446 23.15 -3.34 -15.19
N LEU A 447 21.86 -3.52 -15.50
CA LEU A 447 20.97 -2.46 -15.98
C LEU A 447 20.51 -1.52 -14.85
N TRP A 448 20.41 -2.02 -13.61
CA TRP A 448 19.92 -1.27 -12.45
C TRP A 448 20.50 0.14 -12.34
N PRO A 449 21.83 0.37 -12.36
CA PRO A 449 22.43 1.70 -12.24
C PRO A 449 21.91 2.73 -13.27
N PHE A 450 21.55 2.28 -14.47
CA PHE A 450 21.11 3.14 -15.56
C PHE A 450 19.60 3.40 -15.55
N LEU A 451 18.81 2.58 -14.85
CA LEU A 451 17.37 2.78 -14.75
C LEU A 451 17.04 3.87 -13.72
N PRO A 452 16.08 4.78 -14.01
CA PRO A 452 15.55 5.70 -13.02
C PRO A 452 14.95 4.97 -11.81
N VAL A 453 15.11 5.54 -10.62
CA VAL A 453 14.63 4.95 -9.34
C VAL A 453 13.14 4.60 -9.36
N ARG A 454 12.32 5.39 -10.05
CA ARG A 454 10.87 5.13 -10.16
C ARG A 454 10.52 4.03 -11.15
N LEU A 455 11.39 3.74 -12.12
CA LEU A 455 11.21 2.63 -13.05
C LEU A 455 11.62 1.32 -12.39
N ARG A 456 12.71 1.35 -11.63
CA ARG A 456 13.22 0.25 -10.80
C ARG A 456 12.16 -0.40 -9.91
N SER A 457 11.34 0.40 -9.22
CA SER A 457 10.28 -0.10 -8.34
C SER A 457 9.10 -0.75 -9.08
N LYS A 458 9.05 -0.62 -10.41
CA LYS A 458 7.99 -1.17 -11.28
C LYS A 458 8.40 -2.46 -11.98
N VAL A 459 9.66 -2.88 -11.81
CA VAL A 459 10.19 -4.11 -12.41
C VAL A 459 9.89 -5.29 -11.51
N SER A 460 9.14 -6.27 -12.03
CA SER A 460 8.86 -7.56 -11.42
C SER A 460 9.55 -8.68 -12.20
N LEU A 461 10.23 -9.58 -11.49
CA LEU A 461 10.95 -10.72 -12.05
C LEU A 461 10.19 -12.00 -11.77
N MET A 462 9.66 -12.62 -12.82
CA MET A 462 8.71 -13.72 -12.67
C MET A 462 9.41 -15.07 -12.70
N HIS A 463 9.13 -15.91 -11.71
CA HIS A 463 9.52 -17.31 -11.70
C HIS A 463 8.50 -18.16 -12.47
N ASP A 464 7.23 -18.07 -12.04
CA ASP A 464 6.10 -18.68 -12.72
C ASP A 464 5.33 -17.59 -13.45
N CYS A 465 5.56 -17.50 -14.76
CA CYS A 465 5.03 -16.43 -15.58
C CYS A 465 3.50 -16.43 -15.59
N ALA A 466 2.85 -17.60 -15.71
CA ALA A 466 1.40 -17.66 -15.80
C ALA A 466 0.73 -17.31 -14.46
N ALA A 467 1.25 -17.85 -13.36
CA ALA A 467 0.71 -17.58 -12.03
C ALA A 467 0.96 -16.14 -11.55
N GLU A 468 2.05 -15.51 -11.99
CA GLU A 468 2.35 -14.13 -11.61
C GLU A 468 1.63 -13.12 -12.51
N LEU A 469 1.57 -13.34 -13.84
CA LEU A 469 0.83 -12.46 -14.75
C LEU A 469 -0.68 -12.48 -14.46
N SER A 470 -1.26 -13.62 -14.06
CA SER A 470 -2.70 -13.72 -13.76
C SER A 470 -3.17 -12.85 -12.59
N LYS A 471 -2.24 -12.35 -11.77
CA LYS A 471 -2.53 -11.36 -10.72
C LYS A 471 -2.77 -9.95 -11.27
N TYR A 472 -2.30 -9.68 -12.49
CA TYR A 472 -2.32 -8.35 -13.10
C TYR A 472 -3.17 -8.31 -14.38
N MET A 473 -3.45 -9.44 -15.02
CA MET A 473 -4.27 -9.51 -16.24
C MET A 473 -5.11 -10.79 -16.29
N LYS A 474 -6.15 -10.79 -17.13
CA LYS A 474 -6.99 -11.97 -17.36
C LYS A 474 -6.12 -13.15 -17.86
N ALA A 475 -6.35 -14.35 -17.32
CA ALA A 475 -5.59 -15.54 -17.71
C ALA A 475 -5.70 -15.89 -19.21
N GLU A 476 -6.83 -15.52 -19.83
CA GLU A 476 -7.10 -15.66 -21.27
C GLU A 476 -6.22 -14.77 -22.15
N LEU A 477 -5.53 -13.77 -21.59
CA LEU A 477 -4.55 -12.92 -22.29
C LEU A 477 -3.13 -13.45 -22.16
N ILE A 478 -2.89 -14.49 -21.36
CA ILE A 478 -1.54 -15.00 -21.13
C ILE A 478 -1.20 -15.99 -22.25
N PRO A 479 -0.15 -15.74 -23.04
CA PRO A 479 0.17 -16.58 -24.18
C PRO A 479 0.81 -17.91 -23.78
N LEU A 480 0.74 -18.89 -24.68
CA LEU A 480 1.40 -20.21 -24.51
C LEU A 480 2.88 -20.11 -24.10
N HIS A 481 3.64 -19.20 -24.74
CA HIS A 481 5.08 -19.07 -24.47
C HIS A 481 5.38 -18.54 -23.06
N MET A 482 4.38 -18.01 -22.37
CA MET A 482 4.46 -17.56 -20.97
C MET A 482 3.71 -18.51 -20.01
N GLY A 483 3.32 -19.70 -20.48
CA GLY A 483 2.64 -20.72 -19.68
C GLY A 483 1.12 -20.58 -19.60
N GLY A 484 0.51 -19.65 -20.35
CA GLY A 484 -0.94 -19.53 -20.45
C GLY A 484 -1.53 -20.35 -21.59
N ALA A 485 -2.79 -20.06 -21.96
CA ALA A 485 -3.52 -20.78 -23.00
C ALA A 485 -3.78 -19.94 -24.27
N ALA A 486 -3.48 -18.64 -24.26
CA ALA A 486 -3.83 -17.73 -25.34
C ALA A 486 -2.94 -17.93 -26.58
N MET A 487 -3.56 -17.98 -27.76
CA MET A 487 -2.86 -17.84 -29.04
C MET A 487 -2.82 -16.36 -29.41
N HIS A 488 -1.62 -15.76 -29.40
CA HIS A 488 -1.45 -14.41 -29.92
C HIS A 488 -1.23 -14.48 -31.43
N ASN A 489 -2.34 -14.49 -32.17
CA ASN A 489 -2.30 -14.38 -33.62
C ASN A 489 -1.91 -12.94 -33.99
N LEU A 490 -0.84 -12.79 -34.77
CA LEU A 490 -0.31 -11.48 -35.18
C LEU A 490 -0.54 -11.17 -36.66
N CYS A 491 -1.28 -12.02 -37.35
CA CYS A 491 -1.73 -11.86 -38.73
C CYS A 491 -3.12 -12.47 -38.89
N GLU A 492 -3.80 -12.15 -40.00
CA GLU A 492 -5.06 -12.78 -40.34
C GLU A 492 -4.86 -14.29 -40.55
N PRO A 493 -5.71 -15.15 -39.96
CA PRO A 493 -5.71 -16.57 -40.26
C PRO A 493 -5.98 -16.80 -41.76
N SER A 494 -5.07 -17.43 -42.48
CA SER A 494 -5.25 -17.79 -43.89
C SER A 494 -5.67 -19.26 -44.02
N GLU A 495 -6.71 -19.53 -44.83
CA GLU A 495 -7.10 -20.87 -45.25
C GLU A 495 -6.84 -21.04 -46.77
N PRO A 496 -6.07 -22.07 -47.21
CA PRO A 496 -5.29 -23.02 -46.41
C PRO A 496 -4.06 -22.35 -45.77
N PRO A 497 -3.45 -22.95 -44.73
CA PRO A 497 -2.26 -22.40 -44.08
C PRO A 497 -1.07 -22.46 -45.05
N THR A 498 -0.92 -21.44 -45.88
CA THR A 498 0.30 -21.20 -46.64
C THR A 498 1.40 -20.99 -45.62
N GLY A 499 2.40 -21.89 -45.57
CA GLY A 499 3.52 -21.88 -44.61
C GLY A 499 4.47 -20.68 -44.67
N VAL A 500 3.97 -19.52 -45.11
CA VAL A 500 4.59 -18.18 -45.13
C VAL A 500 4.07 -17.32 -43.95
N GLY A 501 3.15 -17.87 -43.13
CA GLY A 501 2.30 -17.16 -42.16
C GLY A 501 2.86 -16.86 -40.76
N ASP A 502 4.15 -16.52 -40.63
CA ASP A 502 4.73 -16.11 -39.33
C ASP A 502 5.06 -14.61 -39.24
N ALA A 503 4.81 -13.84 -40.30
CA ALA A 503 5.08 -12.41 -40.32
C ALA A 503 3.95 -11.62 -39.65
N MET A 504 4.28 -10.81 -38.65
CA MET A 504 3.35 -9.88 -38.03
C MET A 504 2.80 -8.89 -39.06
N ASP A 505 1.47 -8.83 -39.16
CA ASP A 505 0.74 -7.76 -39.84
C ASP A 505 0.41 -6.66 -38.84
N ILE A 506 1.00 -5.48 -39.04
CA ILE A 506 0.82 -4.33 -38.16
C ILE A 506 -0.63 -3.83 -38.15
N THR A 507 -1.34 -3.91 -39.28
CA THR A 507 -2.73 -3.44 -39.40
C THR A 507 -3.64 -4.33 -38.60
N TYR A 508 -3.49 -5.65 -38.76
CA TYR A 508 -4.21 -6.64 -37.99
C TYR A 508 -4.00 -6.47 -36.48
N MET A 509 -2.74 -6.29 -36.04
CA MET A 509 -2.43 -6.04 -34.62
C MET A 509 -3.09 -4.76 -34.10
N ILE A 510 -3.07 -3.67 -34.87
CA ILE A 510 -3.74 -2.41 -34.50
C ILE A 510 -5.23 -2.63 -34.33
N ASP A 511 -5.87 -3.30 -35.29
CA ASP A 511 -7.32 -3.52 -35.27
C ASP A 511 -7.73 -4.44 -34.13
N GLN A 512 -6.94 -5.48 -33.86
CA GLN A 512 -7.14 -6.35 -32.71
C GLN A 512 -7.02 -5.58 -31.38
N GLN A 513 -5.99 -4.75 -31.21
CA GLN A 513 -5.82 -3.95 -29.99
C GLN A 513 -6.93 -2.91 -29.79
N LYS A 514 -7.49 -2.37 -30.89
CA LYS A 514 -8.65 -1.48 -30.85
C LYS A 514 -9.92 -2.21 -30.42
N ARG A 515 -10.16 -3.43 -30.91
CA ARG A 515 -11.30 -4.26 -30.48
C ARG A 515 -11.27 -4.50 -28.98
N PHE A 516 -10.11 -4.86 -28.43
CA PHE A 516 -9.95 -4.96 -26.97
C PHE A 516 -10.28 -3.65 -26.24
N MET A 517 -9.92 -2.50 -26.80
CA MET A 517 -10.25 -1.21 -26.19
C MET A 517 -11.76 -0.90 -26.24
N GLU A 518 -12.43 -1.27 -27.33
CA GLU A 518 -13.88 -1.10 -27.46
C GLU A 518 -14.63 -1.98 -26.47
N GLU A 519 -14.19 -3.22 -26.26
CA GLU A 519 -14.73 -4.13 -25.25
C GLU A 519 -14.58 -3.56 -23.82
N LEU A 520 -13.49 -2.87 -23.52
CA LEU A 520 -13.30 -2.19 -22.23
C LEU A 520 -14.30 -1.05 -22.00
N LYS A 521 -14.75 -0.37 -23.06
CA LYS A 521 -15.68 0.78 -22.97
C LYS A 521 -17.15 0.37 -22.81
N ILE A 522 -17.46 -0.92 -22.91
CA ILE A 522 -18.82 -1.47 -22.81
C ILE A 522 -19.13 -1.94 -21.37
N CYS A 523 -18.17 -1.87 -20.44
CA CYS A 523 -18.35 -2.25 -19.03
C CYS A 523 -18.63 -1.06 -18.11
#